data_AF-I6X7Z8-F1
#
_entry.id   AF-I6X7Z8-F1
#
_cell.length_a   1.000
_cell.length_b   1.000
_cell.length_c   1.000
_cell.angle_alpha   90.00
_cell.angle_beta   90.00
_cell.angle_gamma   90.00
#
_symmetry.space_group_name_H-M   'P 1'
#
loop_
_entity.id
_entity.type
_entity.pdbx_description
1 polymer ?
#
loop_
_entity_poly.entity_id
_entity_poly.type
_entity_poly.pdbx_seq_one_letter_code
_entity_poly.pdbx_strand_id
1 'polypeptide(L)'
;MSFVIAAPEALDSAATDLVVLGSTLGAATAAAAAQTTGIVAAAHDEVSAAIAALFSAHGQAYQAASAQAAAFHTRFIRARSRHPQQETTCRRVR
;
A
#
# COMPACT_ATOMS: atom_id res chain seq x y z
N MET A 1 -6.85 30.21 -17.85
CA MET A 1 -5.92 30.00 -16.73
C MET A 1 -6.63 29.14 -15.70
N SER A 2 -6.15 27.93 -15.45
CA SER A 2 -6.64 27.06 -14.38
C SER A 2 -5.85 27.35 -13.10
N PHE A 3 -6.57 27.53 -12.00
CA PHE A 3 -5.99 27.59 -10.67
C PHE A 3 -6.28 26.27 -9.96
N VAL A 4 -5.28 25.72 -9.28
CA VAL A 4 -5.47 24.61 -8.33
C VAL A 4 -5.48 25.25 -6.94
N ILE A 5 -6.64 25.29 -6.31
CA ILE A 5 -6.72 25.60 -4.88
C ILE A 5 -6.47 24.28 -4.15
N ALA A 6 -5.31 24.14 -3.53
CA ALA A 6 -5.10 23.08 -2.56
C ALA A 6 -5.89 23.43 -1.30
N ALA A 7 -6.74 22.50 -0.82
CA ALA A 7 -7.41 22.57 0.48
C ALA A 7 -6.57 21.76 1.49
N PRO A 8 -5.66 22.38 2.26
CA PRO A 8 -4.67 21.66 3.05
C PRO A 8 -5.31 20.81 4.16
N GLU A 9 -6.43 21.26 4.71
CA GLU A 9 -7.23 20.51 5.68
C GLU A 9 -7.78 19.20 5.09
N ALA A 10 -8.26 19.21 3.84
CA ALA A 10 -8.71 18.01 3.15
C ALA A 10 -7.54 17.07 2.85
N LEU A 11 -6.35 17.63 2.56
CA LEU A 11 -5.13 16.86 2.33
C LEU A 11 -4.61 16.16 3.61
N ASP A 12 -4.79 16.77 4.77
CA ASP A 12 -4.41 16.21 6.07
C ASP A 12 -5.38 15.11 6.52
N SER A 13 -6.69 15.34 6.36
CA SER A 13 -7.70 14.30 6.55
C SER A 13 -7.42 13.09 5.65
N ALA A 14 -7.18 13.33 4.35
CA ALA A 14 -6.85 12.27 3.41
C ALA A 14 -5.53 11.55 3.79
N ALA A 15 -4.54 12.25 4.34
CA ALA A 15 -3.32 11.59 4.82
C ALA A 15 -3.61 10.64 6.00
N THR A 16 -4.47 11.07 6.93
CA THR A 16 -4.93 10.24 8.05
C THR A 16 -5.69 9.01 7.56
N ASP A 17 -6.62 9.18 6.61
CA ASP A 17 -7.36 8.08 6.01
C ASP A 17 -6.42 7.07 5.32
N LEU A 18 -5.40 7.57 4.61
CA LEU A 18 -4.39 6.72 3.98
C LEU A 18 -3.56 5.93 5.01
N VAL A 19 -3.27 6.49 6.19
CA VAL A 19 -2.60 5.74 7.28
C VAL A 19 -3.46 4.56 7.74
N VAL A 20 -4.76 4.80 7.95
CA VAL A 20 -5.71 3.75 8.35
C VAL A 20 -5.82 2.68 7.26
N LEU A 21 -5.99 3.08 6.00
CA LEU A 21 -6.05 2.16 4.87
C LEU A 21 -4.79 1.31 4.74
N GLY A 22 -3.59 1.91 4.87
CA GLY A 22 -2.32 1.18 4.84
C GLY A 22 -2.22 0.13 5.94
N SER A 23 -2.69 0.46 7.15
CA SER A 23 -2.70 -0.46 8.29
C SER A 23 -3.66 -1.63 8.07
N THR A 24 -4.88 -1.35 7.58
CA THR A 24 -5.88 -2.37 7.24
C THR A 24 -5.37 -3.30 6.13
N LEU A 25 -4.76 -2.75 5.08
CA LEU A 25 -4.17 -3.54 3.99
C LEU A 25 -3.01 -4.42 4.47
N GLY A 26 -2.16 -3.90 5.36
CA GLY A 26 -1.08 -4.67 5.97
C GLY A 26 -1.61 -5.85 6.79
N ALA A 27 -2.63 -5.62 7.62
CA ALA A 27 -3.28 -6.66 8.41
C ALA A 27 -3.95 -7.73 7.52
N ALA A 28 -4.67 -7.31 6.48
CA ALA A 28 -5.30 -8.23 5.52
C ALA A 28 -4.26 -9.08 4.78
N THR A 29 -3.17 -8.45 4.33
CA THR A 29 -2.05 -9.13 3.65
C THR A 29 -1.41 -10.18 4.55
N ALA A 30 -1.16 -9.83 5.81
CA ALA A 30 -0.60 -10.74 6.80
C ALA A 30 -1.56 -11.91 7.12
N ALA A 31 -2.86 -11.64 7.27
CA ALA A 31 -3.88 -12.67 7.51
C ALA A 31 -4.01 -13.66 6.33
N ALA A 32 -3.81 -13.19 5.10
CA ALA A 32 -3.84 -14.02 3.91
C ALA A 32 -2.52 -14.79 3.65
N ALA A 33 -1.41 -14.39 4.27
CA ALA A 33 -0.08 -14.92 3.94
C ALA A 33 0.03 -16.43 4.10
N ALA A 34 -0.36 -16.98 5.26
CA ALA A 34 -0.26 -18.42 5.51
C ALA A 34 -1.13 -19.24 4.54
N GLN A 35 -2.36 -18.78 4.29
CA GLN A 35 -3.33 -19.49 3.45
C GLN A 35 -2.96 -19.48 1.96
N THR A 36 -2.20 -18.48 1.51
CA THR A 36 -1.81 -18.33 0.09
C THR A 36 -0.42 -18.86 -0.22
N THR A 37 0.43 -19.08 0.78
CA THR A 37 1.81 -19.56 0.61
C THR A 37 2.03 -21.00 1.04
N GLY A 38 1.11 -21.58 1.81
CA GLY A 38 1.13 -22.97 2.26
C GLY A 38 0.07 -23.83 1.58
N ILE A 39 -0.12 -23.67 0.26
CA ILE A 39 -1.14 -24.42 -0.47
C ILE A 39 -0.72 -25.89 -0.56
N VAL A 40 -1.63 -26.78 -0.19
CA VAL A 40 -1.43 -28.23 -0.24
C VAL A 40 -2.00 -28.79 -1.54
N ALA A 41 -1.36 -29.82 -2.09
CA ALA A 41 -1.83 -30.53 -3.28
C ALA A 41 -3.26 -31.08 -3.06
N ALA A 42 -4.15 -30.83 -4.02
CA ALA A 42 -5.54 -31.29 -3.94
C ALA A 42 -5.67 -32.83 -4.03
N ALA A 43 -4.73 -33.47 -4.72
CA ALA A 43 -4.62 -34.92 -4.84
C ALA A 43 -3.15 -35.36 -4.81
N HIS A 44 -2.93 -36.65 -4.62
CA HIS A 44 -1.61 -37.29 -4.52
C HIS A 44 -1.01 -37.60 -5.89
N ASP A 45 -1.01 -36.61 -6.78
CA ASP A 45 -0.44 -36.71 -8.12
C ASP A 45 0.52 -35.54 -8.37
N GLU A 46 1.41 -35.72 -9.35
CA GLU A 46 2.46 -34.77 -9.67
C GLU A 46 1.89 -33.44 -10.20
N VAL A 47 0.74 -33.47 -10.87
CA VAL A 47 0.10 -32.26 -11.42
C VAL A 47 -0.47 -31.41 -10.29
N SER A 48 -1.19 -32.02 -9.35
CA SER A 48 -1.71 -31.36 -8.15
C SER A 48 -0.59 -30.78 -7.28
N ALA A 49 0.52 -31.51 -7.12
CA ALA A 49 1.69 -31.02 -6.41
C ALA A 49 2.34 -29.82 -7.11
N ALA A 50 2.50 -29.86 -8.43
CA ALA A 50 3.03 -28.76 -9.21
C ALA A 50 2.13 -27.52 -9.17
N ILE A 51 0.80 -27.70 -9.24
CA ILE A 51 -0.17 -26.60 -9.13
C ILE A 51 -0.10 -25.94 -7.74
N ALA A 52 -0.08 -26.73 -6.67
CA ALA A 52 0.03 -26.21 -5.30
C ALA A 52 1.33 -25.43 -5.09
N ALA A 53 2.46 -25.93 -5.62
CA ALA A 53 3.75 -25.25 -5.58
C ALA A 53 3.72 -23.94 -6.37
N LEU A 54 3.12 -23.91 -7.56
CA LEU A 54 2.98 -22.71 -8.39
C LEU A 54 2.21 -21.61 -7.66
N PHE A 55 1.04 -21.94 -7.10
CA PHE A 55 0.24 -20.94 -6.38
C PHE A 55 0.90 -20.50 -5.05
N SER A 56 1.58 -21.41 -4.35
CA SER A 56 2.35 -21.06 -3.15
C SER A 56 3.46 -20.06 -3.47
N ALA A 57 4.20 -20.29 -4.57
CA ALA A 57 5.23 -19.37 -5.05
C ALA A 57 4.63 -18.02 -5.47
N HIS A 58 3.45 -18.02 -6.11
CA HIS A 58 2.73 -16.80 -6.43
C HIS A 58 2.33 -16.02 -5.17
N GLY A 59 1.82 -16.70 -4.14
CA GLY A 59 1.53 -16.10 -2.84
C GLY A 59 2.77 -15.45 -2.22
N GLN A 60 3.93 -16.10 -2.28
CA GLN A 60 5.19 -15.55 -1.76
C GLN A 60 5.62 -14.29 -2.52
N ALA A 61 5.52 -14.32 -3.85
CA ALA A 61 5.80 -13.16 -4.70
C ALA A 61 4.85 -11.99 -4.39
N TYR A 62 3.56 -12.26 -4.17
CA TYR A 62 2.58 -11.26 -3.77
C TYR A 62 2.92 -10.64 -2.41
N GLN A 63 3.36 -11.43 -1.43
CA GLN A 63 3.77 -10.93 -0.11
C GLN A 63 4.99 -10.01 -0.22
N ALA A 64 5.99 -10.39 -1.01
CA ALA A 64 7.16 -9.56 -1.27
C ALA A 64 6.79 -8.23 -1.97
N ALA A 65 5.91 -8.29 -2.98
CA ALA A 65 5.41 -7.10 -3.67
C ALA A 65 4.60 -6.19 -2.72
N SER A 66 3.78 -6.77 -1.86
CA SER A 66 2.97 -6.05 -0.89
C SER A 66 3.83 -5.35 0.17
N ALA A 67 4.93 -5.96 0.60
CA ALA A 67 5.91 -5.33 1.47
C ALA A 67 6.56 -4.10 0.81
N GLN A 68 6.92 -4.20 -0.48
CA GLN A 68 7.46 -3.07 -1.24
C GLN A 68 6.42 -1.95 -1.41
N ALA A 69 5.16 -2.30 -1.67
CA ALA A 69 4.06 -1.34 -1.76
C ALA A 69 3.83 -0.63 -0.41
N ALA A 70 3.88 -1.34 0.72
CA ALA A 70 3.75 -0.75 2.05
C ALA A 70 4.90 0.22 2.38
N ALA A 71 6.13 -0.11 1.96
CA ALA A 71 7.28 0.79 2.10
C ALA A 71 7.10 2.07 1.26
N PHE A 72 6.59 1.94 0.03
CA PHE A 72 6.24 3.08 -0.81
C PHE A 72 5.12 3.93 -0.18
N HIS A 73 4.04 3.31 0.28
CA HIS A 73 2.91 3.96 0.94
C HIS A 73 3.35 4.81 2.14
N THR A 74 4.23 4.25 2.98
CA THR A 74 4.80 4.96 4.13
C THR A 74 5.63 6.18 3.71
N ARG A 75 6.42 6.05 2.63
CA ARG A 75 7.22 7.18 2.09
C ARG A 75 6.30 8.26 1.51
N PHE A 76 5.24 7.87 0.83
CA PHE A 76 4.26 8.78 0.24
C PHE A 76 3.57 9.62 1.31
N ILE A 77 3.03 8.98 2.36
CA ILE A 77 2.38 9.69 3.48
C ILE A 77 3.39 10.62 4.18
N ARG A 78 4.61 10.14 4.44
CA ARG A 78 5.66 10.97 5.06
C ARG A 78 6.08 12.15 4.19
N ALA A 79 6.11 12.00 2.87
CA ALA A 79 6.41 13.11 1.96
C ALA A 79 5.31 14.17 2.02
N ARG A 80 4.04 13.76 2.17
CA ARG A 80 2.91 14.68 2.34
C ARG A 80 2.96 15.42 3.67
N SER A 81 3.26 14.73 4.77
CA SER A 81 3.38 15.37 6.09
C SER A 81 4.60 16.31 6.19
N ARG A 82 5.58 16.16 5.29
CA ARG A 82 6.74 17.06 5.18
C ARG A 82 6.45 18.35 4.45
N HIS A 83 5.28 18.52 3.84
CA HIS A 83 4.89 19.76 3.18
C HIS A 83 3.78 20.49 3.97
N PRO A 84 4.08 21.04 5.15
CA PRO A 84 3.16 21.99 5.78
C PRO A 84 3.10 23.26 4.93
N GLN A 85 1.88 23.69 4.61
CA GLN A 85 1.46 25.00 4.08
C GLN A 85 2.53 26.10 3.85
N GLN A 86 3.46 25.88 2.94
CA GLN A 86 4.07 26.94 2.14
C GLN A 86 3.18 27.00 0.89
N GLU A 87 2.19 27.88 0.74
CA GLU A 87 2.38 29.29 0.37
C GLU A 87 1.07 30.10 0.55
N THR A 88 0.36 29.97 1.67
CA THR A 88 -0.80 30.88 1.93
C THR A 88 -0.38 32.25 2.47
N THR A 89 0.91 32.50 2.68
CA THR A 89 1.40 33.87 2.85
C THR A 89 1.45 34.52 1.47
N CYS A 90 0.52 35.44 1.20
CA CYS A 90 0.62 36.42 0.12
C CYS A 90 2.05 37.00 0.06
N ARG A 91 2.91 36.41 -0.77
CA ARG A 91 4.22 36.98 -1.05
C ARG A 91 3.98 38.19 -1.93
N ARG A 92 3.97 39.37 -1.29
CA ARG A 92 3.83 40.67 -1.96
C ARG A 92 4.95 40.81 -3.00
N VAL A 93 4.60 40.77 -4.28
CA VAL A 93 5.49 41.17 -5.38
C VAL A 93 5.72 42.67 -5.22
N ARG A 94 6.99 43.09 -5.12
CA ARG A 94 7.36 44.50 -5.26
C ARG A 94 7.32 44.89 -6.73
#